data_AF-A0A7S2BPE5-F1
#
_entry.id   AF-A0A7S2BPE5-F1
#
_cell.length_a   1.000
_cell.length_b   1.000
_cell.length_c   1.000
_cell.angle_alpha   90.00
_cell.angle_beta   90.00
_cell.angle_gamma   90.00
#
_symmetry.space_group_name_H-M   'P 1'
#
loop_
_entity.id
_entity.type
_entity.pdbx_description
1 polymer ?
#
loop_
_entity_poly.entity_id
_entity_poly.type
_entity_poly.pdbx_seq_one_letter_code
_entity_poly.pdbx_strand_id
1 'polypeptide(L)'
;GTCMEYTNSSESMLPIDPAPAPLDKFVWTISSSYCNRESNLASAAYWMQFINIVIFFAFLVRIRQFQVQTAKDVDQSKITTSDYSVLIQGLERNMPADDYVDDQGERRSGMVSRVRADIMKALVEMDPKYTKERVAKEVVDIEIGRVCSKEVQQLRRLKALKVKEQELTTKVDDCKAKGKDELCEKRRKELEAVCDAKEKVMHELDRLREEEPDKTTGHAFVVFLYESTRNQFQSYHMPSPGRRTLDNLFPEMIYEPILKLCGCCCQPSQRNQWESAGRGGVVKVLDAPEPDDVIWENLEIPTSWEQWRGLLTFIITLILLVIALFLIVLLKWGQSTITATSVAATEGINLSSEA
;
A
#
# COMPACT_ATOMS: atom_id res chain seq x y z
N GLY A 1 31.58 -8.66 52.92
CA GLY A 1 30.97 -9.88 52.37
C GLY A 1 29.99 -9.59 51.25
N THR A 2 30.38 -8.80 50.25
CA THR A 2 29.62 -8.72 48.98
C THR A 2 30.10 -9.88 48.09
N CYS A 3 29.25 -10.41 47.20
CA CYS A 3 29.63 -11.60 46.43
C CYS A 3 30.83 -11.44 45.51
N MET A 4 31.16 -10.20 45.17
CA MET A 4 32.40 -9.81 44.50
C MET A 4 33.66 -10.34 45.19
N GLU A 5 33.70 -10.29 46.53
CA GLU A 5 34.86 -10.72 47.31
C GLU A 5 35.15 -12.22 47.16
N TYR A 6 34.13 -13.04 46.88
CA TYR A 6 34.27 -14.49 46.76
C TYR A 6 34.56 -14.98 45.34
N THR A 7 34.31 -14.16 44.31
CA THR A 7 34.52 -14.57 42.91
C THR A 7 35.90 -14.21 42.35
N ASN A 8 36.66 -13.30 42.99
CA ASN A 8 37.94 -12.80 42.47
C ASN A 8 39.18 -13.20 43.27
N SER A 9 39.07 -13.91 44.40
CA SER A 9 40.23 -14.48 45.07
C SER A 9 40.57 -15.84 44.45
N SER A 10 41.70 -15.95 43.77
CA SER A 10 42.28 -17.23 43.32
C SER A 10 42.84 -18.09 44.47
N GLU A 11 42.75 -17.60 45.71
CA GLU A 11 43.06 -18.39 46.90
C GLU A 11 41.93 -19.38 47.16
N SER A 12 42.22 -20.67 46.95
CA SER A 12 41.34 -21.74 47.40
C SER A 12 41.24 -21.67 48.93
N MET A 13 40.17 -21.09 49.46
CA MET A 13 39.83 -21.29 50.86
C MET A 13 39.52 -22.77 51.03
N LEU A 14 40.48 -23.51 51.59
CA LEU A 14 40.23 -24.83 52.14
C LEU A 14 39.10 -24.69 53.18
N PRO A 15 38.09 -25.57 53.18
CA PRO A 15 37.01 -25.50 54.14
C PRO A 15 37.60 -25.58 55.55
N ILE A 16 37.42 -24.52 56.33
CA ILE A 16 37.76 -24.54 57.75
C ILE A 16 36.84 -25.59 58.39
N ASP A 17 37.45 -26.62 58.97
CA ASP A 17 36.73 -27.69 59.65
C ASP A 17 35.75 -27.11 60.68
N PRO A 18 34.47 -27.51 60.66
CA PRO A 18 33.48 -26.98 61.57
C PRO A 18 33.81 -27.43 63.00
N ALA A 19 34.13 -26.48 63.86
CA ALA A 19 34.21 -26.72 65.30
C ALA A 19 32.88 -27.31 65.81
N PRO A 20 32.91 -28.30 66.72
CA PRO A 20 31.70 -28.95 67.19
C PRO A 20 30.97 -28.10 68.23
N ALA A 21 29.66 -27.93 68.01
CA ALA A 21 28.60 -27.43 68.90
C ALA A 21 28.19 -25.94 68.75
N PRO A 22 26.94 -25.59 69.13
CA PRO A 22 25.90 -25.21 68.19
C PRO A 22 25.66 -23.71 68.28
N LEU A 23 26.15 -22.97 67.30
CA LEU A 23 25.78 -21.57 67.12
C LEU A 23 25.49 -21.35 65.64
N ASP A 24 24.21 -21.25 65.33
CA ASP A 24 23.65 -20.71 64.10
C ASP A 24 24.22 -19.31 63.86
N LYS A 25 25.38 -19.25 63.21
CA LYS A 25 26.02 -17.99 62.82
C LYS A 25 26.25 -17.88 61.32
N PHE A 26 25.47 -18.62 60.53
CA PHE A 26 25.16 -18.18 59.19
C PHE A 26 24.01 -17.17 59.27
N VAL A 27 24.38 -15.89 59.39
CA VAL A 27 23.44 -14.81 59.13
C VAL A 27 23.01 -14.98 57.67
N TRP A 28 21.77 -15.41 57.45
CA TRP A 28 21.10 -15.26 56.17
C TRP A 28 20.99 -13.78 55.89
N THR A 29 22.02 -13.19 55.31
CA THR A 29 21.89 -11.87 54.73
C THR A 29 21.06 -12.05 53.47
N ILE A 30 19.93 -11.34 53.41
CA ILE A 30 19.04 -11.26 52.23
C ILE A 30 19.83 -10.86 50.96
N SER A 31 21.05 -10.34 51.11
CA SER A 31 21.96 -10.01 50.02
C SER A 31 22.74 -11.18 49.41
N SER A 32 22.82 -12.35 50.05
CA SER A 32 23.54 -13.52 49.51
C SER A 32 22.73 -14.34 48.48
N SER A 33 21.42 -14.13 48.40
CA SER A 33 20.57 -14.75 47.35
C SER A 33 20.73 -14.13 45.96
N TYR A 34 21.50 -13.04 45.82
CA TYR A 34 21.75 -12.40 44.53
C TYR A 34 22.84 -13.06 43.68
N CYS A 35 23.53 -14.07 44.22
CA CYS A 35 24.73 -14.61 43.58
C CYS A 35 24.53 -16.02 43.03
N ASN A 36 23.26 -16.44 42.98
CA ASN A 36 22.87 -17.72 42.47
C ASN A 36 22.08 -17.52 41.15
N ARG A 37 22.77 -17.79 40.03
CA ARG A 37 22.16 -18.35 38.81
C ARG A 37 21.25 -17.40 37.99
N GLU A 38 21.78 -16.24 37.58
CA GLU A 38 21.14 -15.37 36.58
C GLU A 38 20.92 -16.05 35.20
N SER A 39 21.58 -17.16 34.88
CA SER A 39 21.43 -17.83 33.57
C SER A 39 20.02 -18.32 33.29
N ASN A 40 19.30 -18.83 34.30
CA ASN A 40 17.95 -19.39 34.10
C ASN A 40 16.87 -18.30 34.06
N LEU A 41 16.98 -17.26 34.91
CA LEU A 41 16.02 -16.15 34.93
C LEU A 41 16.18 -15.24 33.71
N ALA A 42 17.41 -14.97 33.27
CA ALA A 42 17.65 -14.23 32.03
C ALA A 42 17.10 -15.00 30.82
N SER A 43 17.33 -16.32 30.75
CA SER A 43 16.75 -17.17 29.69
C SER A 43 15.22 -17.11 29.71
N ALA A 44 14.59 -17.23 30.88
CA ALA A 44 13.14 -17.11 31.02
C ALA A 44 12.62 -15.74 30.56
N ALA A 45 13.31 -14.65 30.87
CA ALA A 45 12.94 -13.32 30.41
C ALA A 45 13.00 -13.18 28.88
N TYR A 46 14.02 -13.75 28.22
CA TYR A 46 14.09 -13.78 26.75
C TYR A 46 12.96 -14.58 26.12
N TRP A 47 12.64 -15.75 26.69
CA TRP A 47 11.51 -16.56 26.21
C TRP A 47 10.17 -15.84 26.39
N MET A 48 9.96 -15.16 27.52
CA MET A 48 8.76 -14.35 27.74
C MET A 48 8.66 -13.18 26.75
N GLN A 49 9.78 -12.51 26.44
CA GLN A 49 9.83 -11.48 25.39
C GLN A 49 9.49 -12.06 24.02
N PHE A 50 10.06 -13.21 23.67
CA PHE A 50 9.77 -13.89 22.40
C PHE A 50 8.28 -14.28 22.30
N ILE A 51 7.71 -14.88 23.35
CA ILE A 51 6.29 -15.24 23.42
C ILE A 51 5.42 -13.98 23.27
N ASN A 52 5.75 -12.88 23.94
CA ASN A 52 5.02 -11.61 23.80
C ASN A 52 5.06 -11.09 22.35
N ILE A 53 6.21 -11.20 21.66
CA ILE A 53 6.32 -10.83 20.24
C ILE A 53 5.44 -11.73 19.37
N VAL A 54 5.45 -13.05 19.60
CA VAL A 54 4.60 -14.00 18.86
C VAL A 54 3.12 -13.73 19.10
N ILE A 55 2.70 -13.49 20.34
CA ILE A 55 1.31 -13.15 20.70
C ILE A 55 0.91 -11.83 20.04
N PHE A 56 1.79 -10.82 20.08
CA PHE A 56 1.54 -9.54 19.44
C PHE A 56 1.37 -9.70 17.93
N PHE A 57 2.22 -10.49 17.27
CA PHE A 57 2.10 -10.77 15.84
C PHE A 57 0.80 -11.52 15.52
N ALA A 58 0.46 -12.55 16.28
CA ALA A 58 -0.80 -13.28 16.13
C ALA A 58 -2.03 -12.38 16.35
N PHE A 59 -1.96 -11.45 17.30
CA PHE A 59 -3.00 -10.44 17.54
C PHE A 59 -3.14 -9.48 16.35
N LEU A 60 -2.03 -9.00 15.77
CA LEU A 60 -2.07 -8.16 14.57
C LEU A 60 -2.68 -8.91 13.37
N VAL A 61 -2.32 -10.19 13.17
CA VAL A 61 -2.92 -11.04 12.13
C VAL A 61 -4.43 -11.21 12.37
N ARG A 62 -4.85 -11.46 13.62
CA ARG A 62 -6.27 -11.57 13.99
C ARG A 62 -7.02 -10.26 13.74
N ILE A 63 -6.47 -9.12 14.13
CA ILE A 63 -7.08 -7.80 13.86
C ILE A 63 -7.22 -7.59 12.36
N ARG A 64 -6.19 -7.88 11.57
CA ARG A 64 -6.22 -7.76 10.12
C ARG A 64 -7.35 -8.61 9.52
N GLN A 65 -7.47 -9.86 9.96
CA GLN A 65 -8.56 -10.74 9.52
C GLN A 65 -9.93 -10.21 9.92
N PHE A 66 -10.09 -9.73 11.16
CA PHE A 66 -11.34 -9.14 11.64
C PHE A 66 -11.72 -7.88 10.85
N GLN A 67 -10.76 -7.01 10.54
CA GLN A 67 -10.97 -5.83 9.71
C GLN A 67 -11.44 -6.21 8.31
N VAL A 68 -10.82 -7.22 7.69
CA VAL A 68 -11.24 -7.71 6.37
C VAL A 68 -12.65 -8.30 6.40
N GLN A 69 -13.00 -9.05 7.44
CA GLN A 69 -14.36 -9.61 7.56
C GLN A 69 -15.41 -8.52 7.80
N THR A 70 -15.14 -7.59 8.72
CA THR A 70 -16.05 -6.48 9.01
C THR A 70 -16.25 -5.60 7.78
N ALA A 71 -15.19 -5.36 7.00
CA ALA A 71 -15.30 -4.63 5.74
C ALA A 71 -16.25 -5.34 4.78
N LYS A 72 -16.12 -6.66 4.61
CA LYS A 72 -17.04 -7.46 3.77
C LYS A 72 -18.48 -7.43 4.25
N ASP A 73 -18.71 -7.54 5.55
CA ASP A 73 -20.06 -7.56 6.12
C ASP A 73 -20.76 -6.19 5.92
N VAL A 74 -20.01 -5.09 6.06
CA VAL A 74 -20.52 -3.73 5.79
C VAL A 74 -20.78 -3.52 4.30
N ASP A 75 -19.88 -3.99 3.45
CA ASP A 75 -19.98 -3.91 1.99
C ASP A 75 -21.23 -4.65 1.49
N GLN A 76 -21.43 -5.90 1.92
CA GLN A 76 -22.62 -6.69 1.58
C GLN A 76 -23.96 -6.06 2.02
N SER A 77 -23.94 -5.14 2.98
CA SER A 77 -25.15 -4.46 3.46
C SER A 77 -25.52 -3.22 2.63
N LYS A 78 -24.62 -2.75 1.76
CA LYS A 78 -24.79 -1.55 0.96
C LYS A 78 -24.72 -1.92 -0.50
N ILE A 79 -25.82 -1.75 -1.21
CA ILE A 79 -25.81 -1.85 -2.66
C ILE A 79 -25.12 -0.59 -3.19
N THR A 80 -24.02 -0.77 -3.91
CA THR A 80 -23.23 0.34 -4.48
C THR A 80 -23.02 0.15 -5.98
N THR A 81 -22.35 1.10 -6.61
CA THR A 81 -22.05 1.03 -8.05
C THR A 81 -21.03 -0.07 -8.37
N SER A 82 -20.14 -0.41 -7.41
CA SER A 82 -19.16 -1.49 -7.58
C SER A 82 -19.83 -2.86 -7.75
N ASP A 83 -20.98 -3.08 -7.11
CA ASP A 83 -21.73 -4.35 -7.22
C ASP A 83 -22.12 -4.69 -8.67
N TYR A 84 -22.32 -3.68 -9.49
CA TYR A 84 -22.72 -3.83 -10.88
C TYR A 84 -21.59 -3.63 -11.87
N SER A 85 -20.36 -3.38 -11.40
CA SER A 85 -19.25 -3.02 -12.28
C SER A 85 -18.01 -3.89 -12.14
N VAL A 86 -17.26 -4.00 -13.24
CA VAL A 86 -15.96 -4.67 -13.27
C VAL A 86 -14.89 -3.72 -13.76
N LEU A 87 -13.70 -3.86 -13.20
CA LEU A 87 -12.48 -3.22 -13.67
C LEU A 87 -11.73 -4.19 -14.58
N ILE A 88 -11.58 -3.81 -15.84
CA ILE A 88 -10.78 -4.51 -16.83
C ILE A 88 -9.41 -3.84 -16.90
N GLN A 89 -8.35 -4.62 -16.69
CA GLN A 89 -6.96 -4.18 -16.78
C GLN A 89 -6.22 -4.93 -17.89
N GLY A 90 -5.10 -4.36 -18.35
CA GLY A 90 -4.26 -4.98 -19.37
C GLY A 90 -4.71 -4.71 -20.80
N LEU A 91 -5.51 -3.65 -21.00
CA LEU A 91 -5.85 -3.15 -22.33
C LEU A 91 -4.66 -2.43 -22.97
N GLU A 92 -4.66 -2.34 -24.30
CA GLU A 92 -3.60 -1.67 -25.05
C GLU A 92 -3.55 -0.17 -24.66
N ARG A 93 -2.39 0.29 -24.20
CA ARG A 93 -2.20 1.67 -23.73
C ARG A 93 -1.94 2.64 -24.88
N ASN A 94 -2.16 3.92 -24.62
CA ASN A 94 -1.85 5.03 -25.55
C ASN A 94 -2.62 4.99 -26.89
N MET A 95 -3.71 4.22 -26.95
CA MET A 95 -4.66 4.21 -28.06
C MET A 95 -5.75 5.26 -27.85
N PRO A 96 -6.32 5.87 -28.91
CA PRO A 96 -7.50 6.71 -28.76
C PRO A 96 -8.65 5.97 -28.05
N ALA A 97 -9.20 6.61 -27.02
CA ALA A 97 -10.30 6.06 -26.24
C ALA A 97 -11.55 5.89 -27.10
N ASP A 98 -11.87 6.91 -27.89
CA ASP A 98 -13.05 6.98 -28.75
C ASP A 98 -12.70 6.66 -30.22
N ASP A 99 -13.73 6.36 -31.02
CA ASP A 99 -13.60 6.18 -32.46
C ASP A 99 -13.05 7.47 -33.09
N TYR A 100 -12.13 7.32 -34.04
CA TYR A 100 -11.48 8.45 -34.69
C TYR A 100 -11.36 8.21 -36.20
N VAL A 101 -11.15 9.29 -36.95
CA VAL A 101 -10.83 9.24 -38.37
C VAL A 101 -9.33 9.45 -38.49
N ASP A 102 -8.63 8.56 -39.17
CA ASP A 102 -7.19 8.68 -39.36
C ASP A 102 -6.84 9.71 -40.47
N ASP A 103 -5.55 9.94 -40.68
CA ASP A 103 -5.04 10.87 -41.71
C ASP A 103 -5.45 10.48 -43.14
N GLN A 104 -5.91 9.25 -43.37
CA GLN A 104 -6.39 8.75 -44.66
C GLN A 104 -7.90 8.91 -44.82
N GLY A 105 -8.60 9.45 -43.82
CA GLY A 105 -10.05 9.57 -43.83
C GLY A 105 -10.78 8.28 -43.47
N GLU A 106 -10.06 7.24 -43.03
CA GLU A 106 -10.65 5.97 -42.63
C GLU A 106 -11.08 6.02 -41.16
N ARG A 107 -12.32 5.59 -40.88
CA ARG A 107 -12.82 5.48 -39.51
C ARG A 107 -12.18 4.26 -38.83
N ARG A 108 -11.45 4.49 -37.75
CA ARG A 108 -10.86 3.44 -36.91
C ARG A 108 -11.62 3.32 -35.59
N SER A 109 -11.79 2.08 -35.15
CA SER A 109 -12.43 1.77 -33.87
C SER A 109 -11.51 2.16 -32.71
N GLY A 110 -12.02 3.01 -31.82
CA GLY A 110 -11.37 3.37 -30.56
C GLY A 110 -11.42 2.24 -29.54
N MET A 111 -10.83 2.47 -28.37
CA MET A 111 -10.80 1.49 -27.29
C MET A 111 -12.20 1.11 -26.80
N VAL A 112 -13.12 2.07 -26.66
CA VAL A 112 -14.52 1.81 -26.24
C VAL A 112 -15.18 0.78 -27.15
N SER A 113 -15.09 0.96 -28.46
CA SER A 113 -15.70 0.08 -29.46
C SER A 113 -15.09 -1.33 -29.45
N ARG A 114 -13.77 -1.42 -29.26
CA ARG A 114 -13.05 -2.71 -29.17
C ARG A 114 -13.44 -3.47 -27.90
N VAL A 115 -13.39 -2.82 -26.74
CA VAL A 115 -13.79 -3.40 -25.45
C VAL A 115 -15.25 -3.85 -25.51
N ARG A 116 -16.14 -3.05 -26.10
CA ARG A 116 -17.55 -3.43 -26.29
C ARG A 116 -17.69 -4.69 -27.14
N ALA A 117 -16.96 -4.80 -28.25
CA ALA A 117 -16.98 -5.99 -29.11
C ALA A 117 -16.46 -7.24 -28.38
N ASP A 118 -15.37 -7.11 -27.62
CA ASP A 118 -14.79 -8.20 -26.82
C ASP A 118 -15.75 -8.67 -25.72
N ILE A 119 -16.38 -7.75 -24.99
CA ILE A 119 -17.39 -8.08 -23.97
C ILE A 119 -18.59 -8.78 -24.62
N MET A 120 -19.06 -8.27 -25.75
CA MET A 120 -20.19 -8.89 -26.47
C MET A 120 -19.88 -10.32 -26.88
N LYS A 121 -18.68 -10.55 -27.42
CA LYS A 121 -18.21 -11.88 -27.78
C LYS A 121 -18.13 -12.81 -26.56
N ALA A 122 -17.52 -12.34 -25.47
CA ALA A 122 -17.39 -13.12 -24.24
C ALA A 122 -18.75 -13.50 -23.63
N LEU A 123 -19.74 -12.59 -23.61
CA LEU A 123 -21.08 -12.87 -23.10
C LEU A 123 -21.82 -13.92 -23.95
N VAL A 124 -21.68 -13.87 -25.29
CA VAL A 124 -22.26 -14.87 -26.19
C VAL A 124 -21.59 -16.24 -26.03
N GLU A 125 -20.26 -16.27 -25.82
CA GLU A 125 -19.52 -17.51 -25.54
C GLU A 125 -19.89 -18.13 -24.19
N MET A 126 -20.20 -17.30 -23.20
CA MET A 126 -20.56 -17.71 -21.84
C MET A 126 -21.94 -18.39 -21.77
N ASP A 127 -22.96 -17.82 -22.41
CA ASP A 127 -24.28 -18.44 -22.56
C ASP A 127 -24.83 -18.20 -23.98
N PRO A 128 -24.98 -19.25 -24.81
CA PRO A 128 -25.51 -19.13 -26.17
C PRO A 128 -26.92 -18.53 -26.27
N LYS A 129 -27.66 -18.41 -25.15
CA LYS A 129 -28.97 -17.75 -25.10
C LYS A 129 -28.88 -16.22 -25.22
N TYR A 130 -27.70 -15.64 -25.03
CA TYR A 130 -27.50 -14.21 -25.23
C TYR A 130 -27.51 -13.88 -26.72
N THR A 131 -28.62 -13.28 -27.21
CA THR A 131 -28.62 -12.66 -28.54
C THR A 131 -27.90 -11.32 -28.49
N LYS A 132 -27.40 -10.85 -29.65
CA LYS A 132 -26.69 -9.55 -29.74
C LYS A 132 -27.53 -8.40 -29.20
N GLU A 133 -28.84 -8.39 -29.44
CA GLU A 133 -29.73 -7.33 -28.93
C GLU A 133 -29.90 -7.39 -27.41
N ARG A 134 -29.88 -8.59 -26.82
CA ARG A 134 -29.97 -8.76 -25.38
C ARG A 134 -28.68 -8.31 -24.70
N VAL A 135 -27.53 -8.72 -25.23
CA VAL A 135 -26.22 -8.33 -24.68
C VAL A 135 -26.05 -6.81 -24.65
N ALA A 136 -26.48 -6.13 -25.71
CA ALA A 136 -26.43 -4.67 -25.77
C ALA A 136 -27.28 -3.96 -24.68
N LYS A 137 -28.25 -4.67 -24.06
CA LYS A 137 -29.04 -4.18 -22.92
C LYS A 137 -28.45 -4.56 -21.56
N GLU A 138 -27.64 -5.62 -21.52
CA GLU A 138 -26.99 -6.08 -20.27
C GLU A 138 -25.82 -5.18 -19.88
N VAL A 139 -25.13 -4.59 -20.85
CA VAL A 139 -24.06 -3.60 -20.61
C VAL A 139 -24.68 -2.21 -20.67
N VAL A 140 -24.72 -1.53 -19.52
CA VAL A 140 -25.28 -0.18 -19.38
C VAL A 140 -24.29 0.86 -19.88
N ASP A 141 -23.04 0.76 -19.43
CA ASP A 141 -22.01 1.74 -19.72
C ASP A 141 -20.60 1.13 -19.74
N ILE A 142 -19.70 1.75 -20.51
CA ILE A 142 -18.29 1.41 -20.59
C ILE A 142 -17.48 2.69 -20.51
N GLU A 143 -16.80 2.90 -19.39
CA GLU A 143 -15.92 4.04 -19.19
C GLU A 143 -14.46 3.60 -19.32
N ILE A 144 -13.69 4.27 -20.18
CA ILE A 144 -12.27 3.96 -20.39
C ILE A 144 -11.43 4.90 -19.53
N GLY A 145 -10.45 4.36 -18.79
CA GLY A 145 -9.47 5.21 -18.12
C GLY A 145 -8.68 6.02 -19.16
N ARG A 146 -8.72 7.34 -19.08
CA ARG A 146 -8.03 8.28 -19.99
C ARG A 146 -6.76 8.84 -19.34
N VAL A 147 -5.72 9.09 -20.13
CA VAL A 147 -4.50 9.76 -19.69
C VAL A 147 -4.81 11.25 -19.56
N CYS A 148 -4.98 11.74 -18.34
CA CYS A 148 -5.41 13.11 -18.02
C CYS A 148 -4.48 13.84 -17.03
N SER A 149 -3.28 13.34 -16.74
CA SER A 149 -2.38 13.93 -15.73
C SER A 149 -2.06 15.40 -15.96
N LYS A 150 -1.84 15.83 -17.20
CA LYS A 150 -1.64 17.25 -17.56
C LYS A 150 -2.90 18.07 -17.26
N GLU A 151 -4.07 17.57 -17.66
CA GLU A 151 -5.36 18.23 -17.43
C GLU A 151 -5.64 18.37 -15.93
N VAL A 152 -5.48 17.28 -15.17
CA VAL A 152 -5.63 17.25 -13.72
C VAL A 152 -4.67 18.23 -13.04
N GLN A 153 -3.42 18.34 -13.51
CA GLN A 153 -2.47 19.33 -13.01
C GLN A 153 -2.96 20.77 -13.23
N GLN A 154 -3.48 21.08 -14.43
CA GLN A 154 -4.05 22.40 -14.72
C GLN A 154 -5.34 22.66 -13.92
N LEU A 155 -6.20 21.66 -13.72
CA LEU A 155 -7.40 21.78 -12.89
C LEU A 155 -7.04 22.04 -11.42
N ARG A 156 -5.98 21.41 -10.89
CA ARG A 156 -5.46 21.70 -9.54
C ARG A 156 -4.95 23.14 -9.44
N ARG A 157 -4.21 23.60 -10.45
CA ARG A 157 -3.75 24.99 -10.55
C ARG A 157 -4.92 25.98 -10.61
N LEU A 158 -5.94 25.66 -11.40
CA LEU A 158 -7.17 26.45 -11.54
C LEU A 158 -7.93 26.52 -10.20
N LYS A 159 -8.04 25.41 -9.48
CA LYS A 159 -8.64 25.36 -8.14
C LYS A 159 -7.89 26.26 -7.16
N ALA A 160 -6.56 26.20 -7.14
CA ALA A 160 -5.74 27.06 -6.29
C ALA A 160 -5.92 28.56 -6.62
N LEU A 161 -6.00 28.90 -7.92
CA LEU A 161 -6.28 30.27 -8.36
C LEU A 161 -7.68 30.75 -7.96
N LYS A 162 -8.71 29.90 -8.05
CA LYS A 162 -10.08 30.22 -7.60
C LYS A 162 -10.14 30.49 -6.10
N VAL A 163 -9.44 29.70 -5.29
CA VAL A 163 -9.33 29.96 -3.84
C VAL A 163 -8.66 31.31 -3.58
N LYS A 164 -7.55 31.59 -4.27
CA LYS A 164 -6.82 32.85 -4.15
C LYS A 164 -7.65 34.07 -4.61
N GLU A 165 -8.43 33.92 -5.67
CA GLU A 165 -9.41 34.91 -6.16
C GLU A 165 -10.44 35.24 -5.08
N GLN A 166 -11.08 34.21 -4.49
CA GLN A 166 -12.05 34.39 -3.40
C GLN A 166 -11.44 35.09 -2.17
N GLU A 167 -10.24 34.71 -1.77
CA GLU A 167 -9.52 35.37 -0.68
C GLU A 167 -9.20 36.83 -0.97
N LEU A 168 -8.74 37.14 -2.19
CA LEU A 168 -8.39 38.50 -2.60
C LEU A 168 -9.63 39.39 -2.72
N THR A 169 -10.74 38.87 -3.27
CA THR A 169 -12.02 39.60 -3.32
C THR A 169 -12.47 39.98 -1.90
N THR A 170 -12.48 39.04 -0.96
CA THR A 170 -12.82 39.31 0.44
C THR A 170 -11.90 40.36 1.07
N LYS A 171 -10.60 40.30 0.75
CA LYS A 171 -9.59 41.27 1.21
C LYS A 171 -9.77 42.66 0.59
N VAL A 172 -10.24 42.76 -0.66
CA VAL A 172 -10.55 44.03 -1.32
C VAL A 172 -11.80 44.65 -0.70
N ASP A 173 -12.81 43.86 -0.39
CA ASP A 173 -14.03 44.34 0.27
C ASP A 173 -13.74 44.84 1.70
N ASP A 174 -12.93 44.11 2.47
CA ASP A 174 -12.50 44.52 3.81
C ASP A 174 -11.66 45.80 3.82
N CYS A 175 -10.74 45.96 2.86
CA CYS A 175 -9.93 47.18 2.80
C CYS A 175 -10.78 48.40 2.40
N LYS A 176 -11.79 48.20 1.54
CA LYS A 176 -12.73 49.24 1.11
C LYS A 176 -13.60 49.69 2.29
N ALA A 177 -14.05 48.76 3.13
CA ALA A 177 -14.77 49.07 4.36
C ALA A 177 -13.92 49.87 5.36
N LYS A 178 -12.59 49.70 5.34
CA LYS A 178 -11.64 50.37 6.24
C LYS A 178 -11.07 51.69 5.70
N GLY A 179 -11.41 52.12 4.48
CA GLY A 179 -10.92 53.36 3.87
C GLY A 179 -9.41 53.37 3.59
N LYS A 180 -8.81 52.21 3.28
CA LYS A 180 -7.37 52.09 2.97
C LYS A 180 -7.11 52.02 1.48
N ASP A 181 -7.25 53.15 0.78
CA ASP A 181 -7.26 53.22 -0.68
C ASP A 181 -6.00 52.64 -1.35
N GLU A 182 -4.80 52.96 -0.85
CA GLU A 182 -3.53 52.46 -1.40
C GLU A 182 -3.41 50.93 -1.32
N LEU A 183 -3.81 50.35 -0.17
CA LEU A 183 -3.81 48.90 0.02
C LEU A 183 -4.86 48.21 -0.87
N CYS A 184 -6.01 48.85 -1.08
CA CYS A 184 -7.04 48.36 -1.97
C CYS A 184 -6.61 48.34 -3.43
N GLU A 185 -5.91 49.38 -3.90
CA GLU A 185 -5.40 49.41 -5.27
C GLU A 185 -4.37 48.31 -5.50
N LYS A 186 -3.45 48.10 -4.54
CA LYS A 186 -2.47 47.00 -4.61
C LYS A 186 -3.16 45.64 -4.70
N ARG A 187 -4.14 45.37 -3.82
CA ARG A 187 -4.90 44.10 -3.82
C ARG A 187 -5.72 43.92 -5.09
N ARG A 188 -6.25 45.00 -5.67
CA ARG A 188 -6.96 44.97 -6.95
C ARG A 188 -6.03 44.55 -8.10
N LYS A 189 -4.81 45.10 -8.15
CA LYS A 189 -3.79 44.68 -9.13
C LYS A 189 -3.40 43.20 -8.95
N GLU A 190 -3.28 42.74 -7.70
CA GLU A 190 -3.05 41.31 -7.41
C GLU A 190 -4.23 40.43 -7.84
N LEU A 191 -5.47 40.89 -7.65
CA LEU A 191 -6.68 40.19 -8.08
C LEU A 191 -6.76 40.10 -9.60
N GLU A 192 -6.51 41.19 -10.31
CA GLU A 192 -6.45 41.25 -11.77
C GLU A 192 -5.40 40.26 -12.33
N ALA A 193 -4.20 40.24 -11.75
CA ALA A 193 -3.16 39.28 -12.12
C ALA A 193 -3.57 37.81 -11.88
N VAL A 194 -4.38 37.54 -10.85
CA VAL A 194 -4.92 36.19 -10.59
C VAL A 194 -6.00 35.83 -11.60
N CYS A 195 -6.87 36.78 -11.99
CA CYS A 195 -7.86 36.60 -13.05
C CYS A 195 -7.19 36.28 -14.40
N ASP A 196 -6.17 37.04 -14.79
CA ASP A 196 -5.40 36.79 -16.01
C ASP A 196 -4.72 35.41 -15.99
N ALA A 197 -4.15 35.02 -14.84
CA ALA A 197 -3.53 33.71 -14.68
C ALA A 197 -4.56 32.57 -14.78
N LYS A 198 -5.77 32.78 -14.26
CA LYS A 198 -6.88 31.83 -14.35
C LYS A 198 -7.35 31.66 -15.79
N GLU A 199 -7.50 32.75 -16.53
CA GLU A 199 -7.86 32.72 -17.96
C GLU A 199 -6.81 31.95 -18.79
N LYS A 200 -5.51 32.21 -18.55
CA LYS A 200 -4.42 31.46 -19.20
C LYS A 200 -4.48 29.95 -18.93
N VAL A 201 -4.80 29.55 -17.69
CA VAL A 201 -4.94 28.14 -17.33
C VAL A 201 -6.18 27.51 -17.99
N MET A 202 -7.27 28.26 -18.12
CA MET A 202 -8.47 27.81 -18.84
C MET A 202 -8.18 27.61 -20.33
N HIS A 203 -7.53 28.58 -20.98
CA HIS A 203 -7.13 28.44 -22.38
C HIS A 203 -6.17 27.26 -22.60
N GLU A 204 -5.25 27.01 -21.66
CA GLU A 204 -4.36 25.84 -21.73
C GLU A 204 -5.15 24.52 -21.59
N LEU A 205 -6.17 24.47 -20.72
CA LEU A 205 -7.07 23.31 -20.59
C LEU A 205 -7.85 23.05 -21.87
N ASP A 206 -8.42 24.09 -22.47
CA ASP A 206 -9.17 23.99 -23.72
C ASP A 206 -8.26 23.51 -24.85
N ARG A 207 -7.04 24.05 -24.94
CA ARG A 207 -6.02 23.58 -25.88
C ARG A 207 -5.69 22.10 -25.70
N LEU A 208 -5.47 21.64 -24.47
CA LEU A 208 -5.16 20.24 -24.18
C LEU A 208 -6.29 19.30 -24.63
N ARG A 209 -7.55 19.73 -24.49
CA ARG A 209 -8.74 18.96 -24.91
C ARG A 209 -8.94 18.93 -26.42
N GLU A 210 -8.51 19.96 -27.13
CA GLU A 210 -8.67 20.05 -28.59
C GLU A 210 -7.51 19.40 -29.36
N GLU A 211 -6.26 19.55 -28.88
CA GLU A 211 -5.06 19.14 -29.62
C GLU A 211 -4.69 17.66 -29.44
N GLU A 212 -4.94 17.08 -28.25
CA GLU A 212 -4.53 15.71 -27.93
C GLU A 212 -5.79 14.80 -27.85
N PRO A 213 -5.96 13.82 -28.76
CA PRO A 213 -7.05 12.85 -28.59
C PRO A 213 -6.83 12.07 -27.30
N ASP A 214 -7.90 11.86 -26.55
CA ASP A 214 -7.85 11.14 -25.28
C ASP A 214 -7.28 9.73 -25.48
N LYS A 215 -6.16 9.47 -24.81
CA LYS A 215 -5.48 8.18 -24.87
C LYS A 215 -5.89 7.31 -23.69
N THR A 216 -6.04 6.01 -23.89
CA THR A 216 -6.36 5.09 -22.79
C THR A 216 -5.15 4.78 -21.90
N THR A 217 -5.41 4.61 -20.60
CA THR A 217 -4.48 4.14 -19.57
C THR A 217 -4.36 2.61 -19.53
N GLY A 218 -5.09 1.88 -20.38
CA GLY A 218 -5.13 0.42 -20.36
C GLY A 218 -6.13 -0.17 -19.36
N HIS A 219 -7.07 0.65 -18.89
CA HIS A 219 -8.12 0.30 -17.93
C HIS A 219 -9.50 0.62 -18.50
N ALA A 220 -10.50 -0.19 -18.15
CA ALA A 220 -11.91 0.09 -18.43
C ALA A 220 -12.80 -0.32 -17.26
N PHE A 221 -13.81 0.49 -16.98
CA PHE A 221 -14.90 0.17 -16.07
C PHE A 221 -16.13 -0.18 -16.89
N VAL A 222 -16.73 -1.34 -16.62
CA VAL A 222 -17.92 -1.80 -17.34
C VAL A 222 -19.03 -1.98 -16.33
N VAL A 223 -20.15 -1.31 -16.57
CA VAL A 223 -21.33 -1.38 -15.73
C VAL A 223 -22.37 -2.28 -16.38
N PHE A 224 -22.81 -3.30 -15.64
CA PHE A 224 -23.86 -4.23 -16.04
C PHE A 224 -25.20 -3.83 -15.45
N LEU A 225 -26.28 -4.23 -16.11
CA LEU A 225 -27.63 -4.01 -15.62
C LEU A 225 -27.96 -4.86 -14.39
N TYR A 226 -27.37 -6.06 -14.30
CA TYR A 226 -27.60 -7.01 -13.21
C TYR A 226 -26.29 -7.53 -12.63
N GLU A 227 -26.24 -7.60 -11.29
CA GLU A 227 -25.12 -8.17 -10.53
C GLU A 227 -24.85 -9.63 -10.94
N SER A 228 -25.90 -10.41 -11.22
CA SER A 228 -25.73 -11.80 -11.68
C SER A 228 -24.96 -11.90 -12.99
N THR A 229 -25.20 -10.99 -13.94
CA THR A 229 -24.50 -10.96 -15.23
C THR A 229 -23.04 -10.56 -15.03
N ARG A 230 -22.81 -9.56 -14.17
CA ARG A 230 -21.48 -9.12 -13.74
C ARG A 230 -20.67 -10.27 -13.14
N ASN A 231 -21.24 -10.99 -12.18
CA ASN A 231 -20.60 -12.11 -11.48
C ASN A 231 -20.29 -13.29 -12.42
N GLN A 232 -21.22 -13.61 -13.33
CA GLN A 232 -20.99 -14.62 -14.36
C GLN A 232 -19.82 -14.22 -15.29
N PHE A 233 -19.84 -12.99 -15.80
CA PHE A 233 -18.79 -12.45 -16.67
C PHE A 233 -17.42 -12.47 -15.99
N GLN A 234 -17.35 -12.02 -14.73
CA GLN A 234 -16.12 -12.04 -13.95
C GLN A 234 -15.62 -13.48 -13.72
N SER A 235 -16.52 -14.41 -13.35
CA SER A 235 -16.16 -15.81 -13.10
C SER A 235 -15.64 -16.52 -14.36
N TYR A 236 -16.15 -16.13 -15.54
CA TYR A 236 -15.70 -16.63 -16.85
C TYR A 236 -14.24 -16.25 -17.12
N HIS A 237 -13.81 -15.05 -16.73
CA HIS A 237 -12.46 -14.54 -16.93
C HIS A 237 -11.48 -14.84 -15.79
N MET A 238 -11.97 -15.19 -14.61
CA MET A 238 -11.10 -15.49 -13.47
C MET A 238 -10.35 -16.82 -13.66
N PRO A 239 -9.02 -16.85 -13.41
CA PRO A 239 -8.28 -18.10 -13.42
C PRO A 239 -8.78 -19.05 -12.33
N SER A 240 -8.61 -20.36 -12.57
CA SER A 240 -9.07 -21.41 -11.67
C SER A 240 -8.52 -21.21 -10.24
N PRO A 241 -9.30 -21.53 -9.18
CA PRO A 241 -9.01 -21.16 -7.79
C PRO A 241 -7.61 -21.58 -7.31
N GLY A 242 -7.09 -22.71 -7.80
CA GLY A 242 -5.76 -23.21 -7.44
C GLY A 242 -4.60 -22.30 -7.84
N ARG A 243 -4.78 -21.42 -8.84
CA ARG A 243 -3.74 -20.47 -9.27
C ARG A 243 -3.66 -19.23 -8.38
N ARG A 244 -4.80 -18.78 -7.84
CA ARG A 244 -4.90 -17.54 -7.03
C ARG A 244 -4.04 -17.55 -5.76
N THR A 245 -3.93 -18.72 -5.11
CA THR A 245 -3.20 -18.82 -3.84
C THR A 245 -1.70 -18.60 -4.03
N LEU A 246 -1.14 -19.01 -5.18
CA LEU A 246 0.28 -18.88 -5.48
C LEU A 246 0.63 -17.49 -6.02
N ASP A 247 -0.22 -16.90 -6.85
CA ASP A 247 0.00 -15.56 -7.43
C ASP A 247 0.04 -14.46 -6.35
N ASN A 248 -0.70 -14.62 -5.25
CA ASN A 248 -0.68 -13.68 -4.12
C ASN A 248 0.53 -13.82 -3.20
N LEU A 249 1.18 -14.98 -3.17
CA LEU A 249 2.31 -15.27 -2.29
C LEU A 249 3.67 -14.97 -2.94
N PHE A 250 3.76 -15.04 -4.27
CA PHE A 250 4.99 -14.79 -5.01
C PHE A 250 4.69 -13.92 -6.24
N PRO A 251 5.21 -12.68 -6.30
CA PRO A 251 5.08 -11.83 -7.48
C PRO A 251 5.54 -12.58 -8.75
N GLU A 252 4.88 -12.34 -9.88
CA GLU A 252 5.06 -13.04 -11.18
C GLU A 252 6.54 -13.23 -11.60
N MET A 253 7.46 -12.40 -11.09
CA MET A 253 8.90 -12.44 -11.32
C MET A 253 9.59 -13.79 -11.01
N ILE A 254 9.06 -14.60 -10.08
CA ILE A 254 9.71 -15.86 -9.68
C ILE A 254 9.12 -17.09 -10.42
N TYR A 255 7.87 -16.99 -10.90
CA TYR A 255 7.11 -18.15 -11.37
C TYR A 255 7.29 -18.51 -12.84
N GLU A 256 7.53 -17.52 -13.71
CA GLU A 256 7.78 -17.70 -15.15
C GLU A 256 8.84 -18.78 -15.47
N PRO A 257 10.03 -18.80 -14.81
CA PRO A 257 11.04 -19.83 -15.08
C PRO A 257 10.65 -21.23 -14.54
N ILE A 258 9.95 -21.31 -13.41
CA ILE A 258 9.56 -22.60 -12.80
C ILE A 258 8.44 -23.28 -13.59
N LEU A 259 7.48 -22.50 -14.11
CA LEU A 259 6.39 -23.02 -14.94
C LEU A 259 6.87 -23.50 -16.31
N LYS A 260 7.92 -22.89 -16.89
CA LYS A 260 8.54 -23.35 -18.15
C LYS A 260 9.26 -24.69 -18.03
N LEU A 261 9.66 -25.10 -16.83
CA LEU A 261 10.31 -26.39 -16.56
C LEU A 261 9.31 -27.55 -16.44
N CYS A 262 8.05 -27.26 -16.13
CA CYS A 262 6.98 -28.24 -16.17
C CYS A 262 6.56 -28.45 -17.63
N GLY A 263 7.19 -29.39 -18.33
CA GLY A 263 6.93 -29.74 -19.74
C GLY A 263 5.52 -30.28 -20.06
N CYS A 264 4.50 -29.91 -19.27
CA CYS A 264 3.10 -30.19 -19.56
C CYS A 264 2.58 -29.19 -20.59
N CYS A 265 1.99 -29.71 -21.68
CA CYS A 265 1.37 -28.98 -22.78
C CYS A 265 0.08 -28.21 -22.38
N CYS A 266 0.09 -27.51 -21.25
CA CYS A 266 -0.97 -26.57 -20.88
C CYS A 266 -0.80 -25.32 -21.75
N GLN A 267 -1.17 -25.42 -23.02
CA GLN A 267 -1.34 -24.24 -23.86
C GLN A 267 -2.27 -23.29 -23.10
N PRO A 268 -1.85 -22.04 -22.82
CA PRO A 268 -2.73 -21.07 -22.21
C PRO A 268 -3.99 -21.02 -23.06
N SER A 269 -5.14 -21.33 -22.46
CA SER A 269 -6.37 -21.45 -23.21
C SER A 269 -6.58 -20.16 -24.00
N GLN A 270 -6.70 -20.25 -25.32
CA GLN A 270 -6.92 -19.10 -26.21
C GLN A 270 -8.19 -18.30 -25.88
N ARG A 271 -9.00 -18.74 -24.91
CA ARG A 271 -10.26 -18.13 -24.43
C ARG A 271 -10.15 -16.66 -23.97
N ASN A 272 -8.95 -16.10 -23.84
CA ASN A 272 -8.74 -14.74 -23.33
C ASN A 272 -8.01 -13.80 -24.31
N GLN A 273 -7.93 -14.11 -25.61
CA GLN A 273 -7.41 -13.15 -26.57
C GLN A 273 -8.48 -12.10 -26.90
N TRP A 274 -8.46 -11.01 -26.14
CA TRP A 274 -9.22 -9.80 -26.43
C TRP A 274 -8.47 -8.98 -27.49
N GLU A 275 -9.19 -8.48 -28.48
CA GLU A 275 -8.59 -7.60 -29.48
C GLU A 275 -8.13 -6.28 -28.87
N SER A 276 -8.84 -5.81 -27.84
CA SER A 276 -8.50 -4.60 -27.08
C SER A 276 -7.23 -4.71 -26.23
N ALA A 277 -6.71 -5.92 -25.99
CA ALA A 277 -5.48 -6.16 -25.23
C ALA A 277 -4.20 -5.94 -26.06
N GLY A 278 -4.34 -5.82 -27.38
CA GLY A 278 -3.21 -5.82 -28.30
C GLY A 278 -2.52 -7.19 -28.38
N ARG A 279 -1.38 -7.25 -29.07
CA ARG A 279 -0.68 -8.53 -29.31
C ARG A 279 0.02 -9.01 -28.03
N GLY A 280 -0.58 -10.01 -27.39
CA GLY A 280 0.02 -10.72 -26.25
C GLY A 280 -0.30 -10.11 -24.88
N GLY A 281 -1.17 -9.09 -24.82
CA GLY A 281 -1.68 -8.58 -23.55
C GLY A 281 -2.57 -9.63 -22.87
N VAL A 282 -2.41 -9.79 -21.56
CA VAL A 282 -3.30 -10.60 -20.72
C VAL A 282 -4.29 -9.65 -20.04
N VAL A 283 -5.57 -9.81 -20.35
CA VAL A 283 -6.64 -9.04 -19.71
C VAL A 283 -6.96 -9.63 -18.34
N LYS A 284 -7.04 -8.77 -17.33
CA LYS A 284 -7.48 -9.13 -15.98
C LYS A 284 -8.83 -8.46 -15.74
N VAL A 285 -9.85 -9.25 -15.38
CA VAL A 285 -11.17 -8.75 -14.99
C VAL A 285 -11.29 -8.86 -13.47
N LEU A 286 -11.41 -7.72 -12.80
CA LEU A 286 -11.47 -7.57 -11.36
C LEU A 286 -12.80 -6.94 -10.95
N ASP A 287 -13.15 -7.05 -9.67
CA ASP A 287 -14.20 -6.21 -9.09
C ASP A 287 -13.80 -4.74 -9.25
N ALA A 288 -14.73 -3.90 -9.72
CA ALA A 288 -14.48 -2.47 -9.74
C ALA A 288 -14.48 -1.94 -8.29
N PRO A 289 -13.49 -1.14 -7.87
CA PRO A 289 -13.58 -0.40 -6.61
C PRO A 289 -14.66 0.69 -6.69
N GLU A 290 -15.07 1.23 -5.54
CA GLU A 290 -15.92 2.41 -5.50
C GLU A 290 -15.24 3.61 -6.20
N PRO A 291 -16.01 4.51 -6.85
CA PRO A 291 -15.44 5.67 -7.53
C PRO A 291 -14.57 6.57 -6.63
N ASP A 292 -14.92 6.66 -5.34
CA ASP A 292 -14.18 7.45 -4.35
C ASP A 292 -12.88 6.77 -3.89
N ASP A 293 -12.79 5.44 -4.04
CA ASP A 293 -11.60 4.65 -3.71
C ASP A 293 -10.61 4.57 -4.88
N VAL A 294 -11.06 4.90 -6.10
CA VAL A 294 -10.19 4.96 -7.28
C VAL A 294 -9.29 6.19 -7.20
N ILE A 295 -7.98 5.95 -7.09
CA ILE A 295 -6.97 6.99 -7.31
C ILE A 295 -6.74 7.10 -8.83
N TRP A 296 -7.53 7.95 -9.49
CA TRP A 296 -7.54 8.10 -10.95
C TRP A 296 -6.15 8.38 -11.54
N GLU A 297 -5.32 9.15 -10.84
CA GLU A 297 -3.95 9.46 -11.29
C GLU A 297 -3.03 8.24 -11.30
N ASN A 298 -3.32 7.22 -10.48
CA ASN A 298 -2.54 5.99 -10.47
C ASN A 298 -2.87 5.07 -11.64
N LEU A 299 -4.03 5.21 -12.30
CA LEU A 299 -4.38 4.37 -13.45
C LEU A 299 -3.42 4.56 -14.63
N GLU A 300 -2.79 5.73 -14.74
CA GLU A 300 -1.76 6.01 -15.75
C GLU A 300 -0.46 5.23 -15.53
N ILE A 301 -0.20 4.80 -14.29
CA ILE A 301 1.03 4.10 -13.94
C ILE A 301 0.98 2.69 -14.54
N PRO A 302 2.03 2.25 -15.28
CA PRO A 302 2.05 0.89 -15.81
C PRO A 302 2.16 -0.13 -14.67
N THR A 303 1.48 -1.26 -14.81
CA THR A 303 1.46 -2.34 -13.80
C THR A 303 2.85 -2.84 -13.42
N SER A 304 3.80 -2.87 -14.37
CA SER A 304 5.20 -3.21 -14.10
C SER A 304 5.87 -2.25 -13.10
N TRP A 305 5.51 -0.97 -13.14
CA TRP A 305 6.02 0.03 -12.21
C TRP A 305 5.37 -0.08 -10.84
N GLU A 306 4.08 -0.43 -10.76
CA GLU A 306 3.40 -0.71 -9.49
C GLU A 306 4.07 -1.86 -8.74
N GLN A 307 4.37 -2.95 -9.46
CA GLN A 307 5.10 -4.10 -8.90
C GLN A 307 6.49 -3.69 -8.40
N TRP A 308 7.20 -2.87 -9.16
CA TRP A 308 8.53 -2.37 -8.75
C TRP A 308 8.47 -1.48 -7.51
N ARG A 309 7.47 -0.59 -7.40
CA ARG A 309 7.24 0.23 -6.20
C ARG A 309 6.86 -0.64 -4.99
N GLY A 310 6.07 -1.68 -5.19
CA GLY A 310 5.75 -2.67 -4.16
C GLY A 310 7.00 -3.36 -3.64
N LEU A 311 7.87 -3.83 -4.54
CA LEU A 311 9.15 -4.43 -4.17
C LEU A 311 10.08 -3.43 -3.45
N LEU A 312 10.17 -2.21 -3.94
CA LEU A 312 11.00 -1.16 -3.34
C LEU A 312 10.53 -0.82 -1.92
N THR A 313 9.23 -0.60 -1.73
CA THR A 313 8.65 -0.31 -0.40
C THR A 313 8.84 -1.48 0.56
N PHE A 314 8.71 -2.72 0.08
CA PHE A 314 9.04 -3.91 0.84
C PHE A 314 10.52 -3.93 1.28
N ILE A 315 11.46 -3.67 0.36
CA ILE A 315 12.90 -3.61 0.66
C ILE A 315 13.20 -2.51 1.70
N ILE A 316 12.64 -1.31 1.53
CA ILE A 316 12.82 -0.20 2.48
C ILE A 316 12.28 -0.59 3.85
N THR A 317 11.10 -1.22 3.91
CA THR A 317 10.50 -1.68 5.17
C THR A 317 11.40 -2.72 5.85
N LEU A 318 11.95 -3.66 5.09
CA LEU A 318 12.91 -4.65 5.60
C LEU A 318 14.17 -3.97 6.17
N ILE A 319 14.73 -3.00 5.46
CA ILE A 319 15.89 -2.22 5.93
C ILE A 319 15.56 -1.50 7.25
N LEU A 320 14.41 -0.84 7.33
CA LEU A 320 13.98 -0.15 8.56
C LEU A 320 13.81 -1.12 9.73
N LEU A 321 13.29 -2.33 9.50
CA LEU A 321 13.19 -3.37 10.54
C LEU A 321 14.57 -3.85 11.00
N VAL A 322 15.52 -4.04 10.08
CA VAL A 322 16.90 -4.40 10.42
C VAL A 322 17.58 -3.30 11.23
N ILE A 323 17.41 -2.02 10.85
CA ILE A 323 17.93 -0.88 11.60
C ILE A 323 17.32 -0.83 13.00
N ALA A 324 15.99 -1.00 13.11
CA ALA A 324 15.31 -1.01 14.40
C ALA A 324 15.84 -2.14 15.31
N LEU A 325 16.00 -3.35 14.77
CA LEU A 325 16.59 -4.48 15.50
C LEU A 325 18.02 -4.17 15.96
N PHE A 326 18.84 -3.60 15.07
CA PHE A 326 20.21 -3.21 15.37
C PHE A 326 20.27 -2.18 16.50
N LEU A 327 19.42 -1.15 16.47
CA LEU A 327 19.33 -0.15 17.53
C LEU A 327 18.92 -0.75 18.87
N ILE A 328 17.98 -1.71 18.87
CA ILE A 328 17.58 -2.42 20.10
C ILE A 328 18.77 -3.21 20.67
N VAL A 329 19.53 -3.89 19.82
CA VAL A 329 20.73 -4.64 20.25
C VAL A 329 21.80 -3.70 20.80
N LEU A 330 22.07 -2.57 20.13
CA LEU A 330 23.01 -1.55 20.61
C LEU A 330 22.59 -0.96 21.96
N LEU A 331 21.31 -0.66 22.15
CA LEU A 331 20.80 -0.15 23.41
C LEU A 331 20.95 -1.17 24.54
N LYS A 332 20.61 -2.44 24.29
CA LYS A 332 20.82 -3.52 25.27
C LYS A 332 22.31 -3.70 25.60
N TRP A 333 23.18 -3.64 24.60
CA TRP A 333 24.62 -3.70 24.81
C TRP A 333 25.13 -2.52 25.66
N GLY A 334 24.69 -1.30 25.36
CA GLY A 334 25.04 -0.10 26.14
C GLY A 334 24.52 -0.14 27.59
N GLN A 335 23.33 -0.70 27.82
CA GLN A 335 22.83 -0.90 29.18
C GLN A 335 23.68 -1.89 29.98
N SER A 336 24.17 -2.95 29.33
CA SER A 336 25.03 -3.94 29.98
C SER A 336 26.39 -3.35 30.41
N THR A 337 27.00 -2.48 29.58
CA THR A 337 28.30 -1.87 29.86
C THR A 337 28.22 -0.80 30.95
N ILE A 338 27.16 0.01 30.96
CA ILE A 338 26.91 0.99 32.04
C ILE A 338 26.70 0.26 33.36
N THR A 339 25.91 -0.81 33.36
CA THR A 339 25.66 -1.62 34.56
C THR A 339 26.98 -2.19 35.10
N ALA A 340 27.81 -2.80 34.25
CA ALA A 340 29.12 -3.31 34.64
C ALA A 340 30.06 -2.22 35.20
N THR A 341 30.07 -1.03 34.58
CA THR A 341 30.93 0.07 35.02
C THR A 341 30.48 0.65 36.37
N SER A 342 29.17 0.79 36.59
CA SER A 342 28.62 1.27 37.86
C SER A 342 28.95 0.34 39.03
N VAL A 343 28.96 -0.96 38.75
CA VAL A 343 29.30 -1.99 39.72
C VAL A 343 30.80 -1.92 40.09
N ALA A 344 31.69 -1.85 39.10
CA ALA A 344 33.14 -1.71 39.33
C ALA A 344 33.52 -0.40 40.07
N ALA A 345 32.85 0.72 39.75
CA ALA A 345 33.07 2.00 40.44
C ALA A 345 32.67 1.94 41.92
N THR A 346 31.62 1.18 42.26
CA THR A 346 31.15 1.03 43.63
C THR A 346 32.11 0.17 44.47
N GLU A 347 32.72 -0.86 43.86
CA GLU A 347 33.78 -1.66 44.52
C GLU A 347 35.02 -0.84 44.88
N GLY A 348 35.48 0.04 43.97
CA GLY A 348 36.66 0.86 44.21
C GLY A 348 36.50 1.84 45.38
N ILE A 349 35.29 2.34 45.63
CA ILE A 349 35.02 3.24 46.76
C ILE A 349 35.10 2.49 48.10
N ASN A 350 34.56 1.28 48.18
CA ASN A 350 34.56 0.51 49.42
C ASN A 350 35.99 0.12 49.86
N LEU A 351 36.85 -0.27 48.91
CA LEU A 351 38.26 -0.58 49.17
C LEU A 351 39.04 0.62 49.73
N SER A 352 38.66 1.85 49.37
CA SER A 352 39.29 3.07 49.91
C SER A 352 38.82 3.45 51.31
N SER A 353 37.71 2.88 51.80
CA SER A 353 37.18 3.16 53.14
C SER A 353 37.64 2.18 54.21
N GLU A 354 38.17 1.02 53.81
CA GLU A 354 38.71 -0.01 54.72
C GLU A 354 40.24 0.06 54.90
N ALA A 355 40.93 0.86 54.06
CA ALA A 355 42.34 1.23 54.24
C ALA A 355 42.45 2.55 55.02
#